data_AF-A0A6N9JID2-F1
#
_entry.id   AF-A0A6N9JID2-F1
#
_cell.length_a   1.000
_cell.length_b   1.000
_cell.length_c   1.000
_cell.angle_alpha   90.00
_cell.angle_beta   90.00
_cell.angle_gamma   90.00
#
_symmetry.space_group_name_H-M   'P 1'
#
loop_
_entity.id
_entity.type
_entity.pdbx_description
1 polymer ?
#
loop_
_entity_poly.entity_id
_entity_poly.type
_entity_poly.pdbx_seq_one_letter_code
_entity_poly.pdbx_strand_id
1 'polypeptide(L)'
;MVNDLSGIDDLELMPLGGGYMVRRERLMNELIAKGRKAGIVVLYAPDGFGKTSVLLQYTHEVKCDPTRGPVRIIEADRAIGREVFMQLEVVTEELKDKPHSLIAIDNVPNLDQHDTEDLIDRIRGLRAMGVGVFISCRPSNRQLIHGLGDSVKINAQMLKVHAYEYSAWASAFSISTSLDFYQLTQGVPELVSAMQSGLYGQGDVAQMLENEIVNIYGAALVDLASLENNALFSVACLMVLMGEGNISELEACGVRLSAIDQSYLVRDYPIFGVDPADRSFTCLGTEDNARLRLRKLVAEIRPELVVRAARILIKAGRCDTAMDLADAFLDRSAVLELAGQYGVDLALTGHGGDVCRAALGKTESDGQASEPTPDEALGIYLAAVSVSNTKLARYMASIIEHAGEQAICELDPVSWKVAHAFTAACYGDGGLGLPASHATLESEASCAALDMLSAHVEIKHGLTERAKGGEILAGLKTDKAYDCELDIAGTFVRADRMLTELFDGSYAGTDERDDEMALTLEALEARGIRALAIWVRMVLSARRLLAGMPVTDE
;
A
#
# COMPACT_ATOMS: atom_id res chain seq x y z
N MET A 1 15.93 14.82 59.28
CA MET A 1 15.17 13.69 58.73
C MET A 1 15.97 13.12 57.57
N VAL A 2 17.09 12.51 57.96
CA VAL A 2 17.95 11.67 57.15
C VAL A 2 17.53 10.26 57.55
N ASN A 3 17.13 9.46 56.56
CA ASN A 3 16.68 8.05 56.58
C ASN A 3 15.37 7.96 55.81
N ASP A 4 15.47 7.64 54.51
CA ASP A 4 14.48 6.87 53.73
C ASP A 4 14.97 6.66 52.26
N LEU A 5 16.28 6.51 52.05
CA LEU A 5 16.89 6.25 50.74
C LEU A 5 17.40 4.80 50.58
N SER A 6 16.95 3.87 51.43
CA SER A 6 17.37 2.45 51.39
C SER A 6 16.27 1.50 50.89
N GLY A 7 15.29 2.00 50.12
CA GLY A 7 14.11 1.24 49.71
C GLY A 7 14.01 0.89 48.22
N ILE A 8 15.02 1.20 47.39
CA ILE A 8 14.98 0.98 45.93
C ILE A 8 15.90 -0.18 45.49
N ASP A 9 16.69 -0.78 46.40
CA ASP A 9 17.57 -1.91 46.07
C ASP A 9 16.83 -3.27 45.94
N ASP A 10 15.53 -3.33 46.25
CA ASP A 10 14.72 -4.57 46.23
C ASP A 10 13.69 -4.63 45.08
N LEU A 11 14.04 -4.12 43.89
CA LEU A 11 13.58 -4.76 42.66
C LEU A 11 14.44 -6.02 42.48
N GLU A 12 14.16 -7.03 43.33
CA GLU A 12 14.50 -8.41 43.01
C GLU A 12 14.00 -8.66 41.60
N LEU A 13 14.94 -8.70 40.65
CA LEU A 13 14.73 -9.32 39.36
C LEU A 13 14.07 -10.65 39.66
N MET A 14 12.78 -10.76 39.32
CA MET A 14 12.17 -12.07 39.17
C MET A 14 13.16 -12.93 38.39
N PRO A 15 13.44 -14.16 38.84
CA PRO A 15 14.34 -15.03 38.10
C PRO A 15 13.83 -15.04 36.65
N LEU A 16 14.75 -14.85 35.70
CA LEU A 16 14.50 -15.05 34.26
C LEU A 16 14.17 -16.54 34.04
N GLY A 17 13.02 -16.95 34.56
CA GLY A 17 12.37 -18.23 34.36
C GLY A 17 11.58 -18.16 33.07
N GLY A 18 11.68 -19.22 32.28
CA GLY A 18 11.19 -19.29 30.91
C GLY A 18 9.75 -18.78 30.74
N GLY A 19 9.54 -18.02 29.66
CA GLY A 19 8.20 -17.69 29.21
C GLY A 19 8.12 -16.69 28.05
N TYR A 20 8.86 -15.56 28.10
CA TYR A 20 8.48 -14.42 27.26
C TYR A 20 9.61 -13.68 26.52
N MET A 21 10.88 -14.04 26.70
CA MET A 21 12.00 -13.41 25.99
C MET A 21 12.86 -14.45 25.28
N VAL A 22 12.92 -14.37 23.95
CA VAL A 22 13.82 -15.19 23.15
C VAL A 22 15.22 -14.56 23.18
N ARG A 23 16.21 -15.35 23.59
CA ARG A 23 17.60 -14.91 23.65
C ARG A 23 18.16 -14.79 22.23
N ARG A 24 18.66 -13.60 21.88
CA ARG A 24 19.20 -13.31 20.54
C ARG A 24 20.72 -13.44 20.50
N GLU A 25 21.23 -14.65 20.66
CA GLU A 25 22.66 -14.90 20.94
C GLU A 25 23.64 -14.23 19.96
N ARG A 26 23.34 -14.24 18.65
CA ARG A 26 24.23 -13.61 17.65
C ARG A 26 24.27 -12.09 17.82
N LEU A 27 23.11 -11.45 17.95
CA LEU A 27 22.99 -10.01 18.14
C LEU A 27 23.68 -9.59 19.44
N MET A 28 23.46 -10.34 20.53
CA MET A 28 24.06 -10.09 21.84
C MET A 28 25.58 -10.22 21.84
N ASN A 29 26.12 -11.28 21.23
CA ASN A 29 27.57 -11.48 21.11
C ASN A 29 28.24 -10.36 20.31
N GLU A 30 27.61 -9.92 19.21
CA GLU A 30 28.10 -8.81 18.41
C GLU A 30 28.04 -7.48 19.16
N LEU A 31 26.94 -7.24 19.89
CA LEU A 31 26.73 -6.09 20.76
C LEU A 31 27.77 -5.97 21.84
N ILE A 32 28.06 -7.05 22.56
CA ILE A 32 29.07 -7.06 23.62
C ILE A 32 30.45 -6.78 23.03
N ALA A 33 30.81 -7.44 21.93
CA ALA A 33 32.12 -7.29 21.31
C ALA A 33 32.36 -5.87 20.79
N LYS A 34 31.38 -5.28 20.11
CA LYS A 34 31.46 -3.92 19.58
C LYS A 34 31.31 -2.87 20.67
N GLY A 35 30.36 -3.06 21.60
CA GLY A 35 30.08 -2.16 22.71
C GLY A 35 31.27 -2.01 23.66
N ARG A 36 32.03 -3.09 23.93
CA ARG A 36 33.27 -3.02 24.73
C ARG A 36 34.33 -2.11 24.11
N LYS A 37 34.42 -2.06 22.78
CA LYS A 37 35.42 -1.24 22.08
C LYS A 37 34.99 0.22 21.98
N ALA A 38 33.71 0.47 21.69
CA ALA A 38 33.21 1.82 21.49
C ALA A 38 32.88 2.54 22.80
N GLY A 39 32.40 1.84 23.82
CA GLY A 39 31.93 2.43 25.08
C GLY A 39 30.54 3.05 24.99
N ILE A 40 30.04 3.36 23.79
CA ILE A 40 28.68 3.86 23.55
C ILE A 40 27.98 2.97 22.53
N VAL A 41 26.75 2.55 22.84
CA VAL A 41 25.86 1.81 21.95
C VAL A 41 24.56 2.59 21.79
N VAL A 42 24.14 2.81 20.54
CA VAL A 42 22.89 3.46 20.18
C VAL A 42 22.03 2.47 19.39
N LEU A 43 20.87 2.14 19.94
CA LEU A 43 19.87 1.28 19.36
C LEU A 43 18.67 2.13 18.95
N TYR A 44 18.30 2.13 17.68
CA TYR A 44 17.19 2.94 17.20
C TYR A 44 16.30 2.15 16.26
N ALA A 45 15.00 2.17 16.54
CA ALA A 45 13.99 1.50 15.75
C ALA A 45 12.57 2.03 16.09
N PRO A 46 11.59 1.84 15.21
CA PRO A 46 10.19 2.08 15.53
C PRO A 46 9.73 1.22 16.72
N ASP A 47 8.57 1.55 17.27
CA ASP A 47 7.96 0.73 18.31
C ASP A 47 7.59 -0.65 17.73
N GLY A 48 7.63 -1.68 18.58
CA GLY A 48 7.43 -3.08 18.16
C GLY A 48 8.66 -3.87 17.71
N PHE A 49 9.82 -3.22 17.55
CA PHE A 49 11.08 -3.90 17.18
C PHE A 49 11.85 -4.52 18.36
N GLY A 50 11.29 -4.52 19.57
CA GLY A 50 11.91 -5.16 20.74
C GLY A 50 13.12 -4.39 21.30
N LYS A 51 13.14 -3.06 21.18
CA LYS A 51 14.23 -2.18 21.68
C LYS A 51 14.53 -2.43 23.16
N THR A 52 13.52 -2.26 24.01
CA THR A 52 13.59 -2.49 25.46
C THR A 52 14.00 -3.92 25.77
N SER A 53 13.54 -4.90 24.98
CA SER A 53 13.91 -6.31 25.17
C SER A 53 15.40 -6.56 24.97
N VAL A 54 16.00 -5.99 23.92
CA VAL A 54 17.45 -6.10 23.67
C VAL A 54 18.26 -5.33 24.71
N LEU A 55 17.79 -4.14 25.11
CA LEU A 55 18.43 -3.35 26.16
C LEU A 55 18.49 -4.13 27.48
N LEU A 56 17.38 -4.75 27.90
CA LEU A 56 17.32 -5.57 29.11
C LEU A 56 18.19 -6.84 29.03
N GLN A 57 18.27 -7.50 27.87
CA GLN A 57 19.19 -8.62 27.67
C GLN A 57 20.65 -8.16 27.79
N TYR A 58 21.00 -7.00 27.23
CA TYR A 58 22.34 -6.43 27.32
C TYR A 58 22.71 -6.05 28.75
N THR A 59 21.83 -5.36 29.48
CA THR A 59 22.10 -4.99 30.88
C THR A 59 22.26 -6.21 31.76
N HIS A 60 21.48 -7.28 31.53
CA HIS A 60 21.63 -8.54 32.25
C HIS A 60 22.98 -9.21 31.98
N GLU A 61 23.41 -9.30 30.72
CA GLU A 61 24.71 -9.91 30.38
C GLU A 61 25.90 -9.12 30.96
N VAL A 62 25.78 -7.79 31.02
CA VAL A 62 26.78 -6.92 31.66
C VAL A 62 26.77 -7.08 33.18
N LYS A 63 25.59 -7.21 33.81
CA LYS A 63 25.46 -7.45 35.26
C LYS A 63 26.02 -8.82 35.68
N CYS A 64 25.93 -9.83 34.81
CA CYS A 64 26.48 -11.16 35.04
C CYS A 64 28.00 -11.26 34.81
N ASP A 65 28.64 -10.24 34.22
CA ASP A 65 30.08 -10.21 33.97
C ASP A 65 30.83 -9.71 35.23
N PRO A 66 31.58 -10.58 35.94
CA PRO A 66 32.26 -10.21 37.18
C PRO A 66 33.39 -9.18 36.97
N THR A 67 33.77 -8.90 35.72
CA THR A 67 34.79 -7.89 35.38
C THR A 67 34.22 -6.49 35.22
N ARG A 68 32.89 -6.32 35.32
CA ARG A 68 32.20 -5.05 35.10
C ARG A 68 31.67 -4.41 36.39
N GLY A 69 31.47 -3.10 36.33
CA GLY A 69 30.86 -2.31 37.40
C GLY A 69 29.33 -2.47 37.44
N PRO A 70 28.65 -1.81 38.39
CA PRO A 70 27.20 -1.83 38.47
C PRO A 70 26.51 -1.30 37.20
N VAL A 71 25.28 -1.75 37.02
CA VAL A 71 24.41 -1.36 35.90
C VAL A 71 23.23 -0.54 36.44
N ARG A 72 22.92 0.57 35.77
CA ARG A 72 21.76 1.43 36.06
C ARG A 72 20.92 1.59 34.81
N ILE A 73 19.60 1.53 34.96
CA ILE A 73 18.63 1.69 33.89
C ILE A 73 17.82 2.96 34.17
N ILE A 74 17.64 3.79 33.14
CA ILE A 74 16.90 5.03 33.14
C ILE A 74 15.76 4.85 32.13
N GLU A 75 14.51 4.90 32.60
CA GLU A 75 13.34 4.87 31.73
C GLU A 75 13.04 6.30 31.27
N ALA A 76 13.31 6.60 30.00
CA ALA A 76 13.13 7.92 29.42
C ALA A 76 11.87 8.00 28.53
N ASP A 77 11.08 6.94 28.40
CA ASP A 77 9.88 6.96 27.57
C ASP A 77 8.92 8.06 28.05
N ARG A 78 8.58 8.97 27.14
CA ARG A 78 7.74 10.16 27.39
C ARG A 78 8.26 11.12 28.48
N ALA A 79 9.51 10.98 28.93
CA ALA A 79 10.11 11.90 29.89
C ALA A 79 10.34 13.28 29.26
N ILE A 80 10.33 14.33 30.09
CA ILE A 80 10.75 15.68 29.65
C ILE A 80 12.28 15.74 29.75
N GLY A 81 12.97 16.47 28.86
CA GLY A 81 14.44 16.56 28.86
C GLY A 81 15.06 16.78 30.25
N ARG A 82 14.48 17.69 31.05
CA ARG A 82 14.90 17.96 32.44
C ARG A 82 14.90 16.73 33.35
N GLU A 83 13.93 15.83 33.19
CA GLU A 83 13.82 14.61 33.99
C GLU A 83 14.93 13.62 33.65
N VAL A 84 15.19 13.44 32.34
CA VAL A 84 16.31 12.62 31.85
C VAL A 84 17.64 13.16 32.37
N PHE A 85 17.84 14.48 32.34
CA PHE A 85 19.06 15.11 32.87
C PHE A 85 19.21 14.91 34.38
N MET A 86 18.15 15.11 35.18
CA MET A 86 18.22 14.90 36.63
C MET A 86 18.55 13.44 36.97
N GLN A 87 17.90 12.48 36.32
CA GLN A 87 18.19 11.06 36.54
C GLN A 87 19.62 10.71 36.13
N LEU A 88 20.10 11.26 35.00
CA LEU A 88 21.47 11.06 34.54
C LEU A 88 22.49 11.65 35.53
N GLU A 89 22.24 12.83 36.09
CA GLU A 89 23.13 13.44 37.10
C GLU A 89 23.22 12.59 38.37
N VAL A 90 22.07 12.16 38.91
CA VAL A 90 22.02 11.31 40.11
C VAL A 90 22.79 10.01 39.88
N VAL A 91 22.53 9.34 38.75
CA VAL A 91 23.21 8.09 38.38
C VAL A 91 24.70 8.31 38.12
N THR A 92 25.08 9.45 37.55
CA THR A 92 26.49 9.78 37.31
C THR A 92 27.24 9.94 38.63
N GLU A 93 26.67 10.65 39.61
CA GLU A 93 27.24 10.79 40.95
C GLU A 93 27.42 9.44 41.65
N GLU A 94 26.43 8.54 41.56
CA GLU A 94 26.52 7.18 42.12
C GLU A 94 27.65 6.31 41.52
N LEU A 95 28.03 6.60 40.26
CA LEU A 95 28.95 5.80 39.46
C LEU A 95 30.36 6.39 39.34
N LYS A 96 30.61 7.59 39.87
CA LYS A 96 31.91 8.30 39.77
C LYS A 96 33.13 7.45 40.15
N ASP A 97 32.99 6.59 41.16
CA ASP A 97 34.10 5.78 41.69
C ASP A 97 34.12 4.33 41.16
N LYS A 98 33.28 3.99 40.18
CA LYS A 98 33.08 2.60 39.73
C LYS A 98 33.38 2.47 38.22
N PRO A 99 34.64 2.18 37.84
CA PRO A 99 35.01 2.01 36.43
C PRO A 99 34.33 0.78 35.81
N HIS A 100 34.13 0.80 34.49
CA HIS A 100 33.45 -0.26 33.74
C HIS A 100 31.97 -0.49 34.10
N SER A 101 31.33 0.51 34.74
CA SER A 101 29.88 0.54 34.96
C SER A 101 29.11 0.77 33.65
N LEU A 102 27.81 0.47 33.63
CA LEU A 102 26.93 0.69 32.48
C LEU A 102 25.71 1.53 32.88
N ILE A 103 25.42 2.57 32.09
CA ILE A 103 24.16 3.30 32.13
C ILE A 103 23.37 2.93 30.88
N ALA A 104 22.17 2.41 31.06
CA ALA A 104 21.24 2.14 29.98
C ALA A 104 20.07 3.12 30.04
N ILE A 105 19.82 3.85 28.97
CA ILE A 105 18.72 4.81 28.85
C ILE A 105 17.73 4.26 27.83
N ASP A 106 16.52 3.93 28.28
CA ASP A 106 15.48 3.33 27.44
C ASP A 106 14.52 4.39 26.88
N ASN A 107 14.37 4.41 25.56
CA ASN A 107 13.47 5.24 24.76
C ASN A 107 13.62 6.74 24.99
N VAL A 108 14.82 7.26 24.70
CA VAL A 108 15.07 8.71 24.70
C VAL A 108 14.10 9.42 23.74
N PRO A 109 13.31 10.40 24.23
CA PRO A 109 12.34 11.14 23.44
C PRO A 109 13.00 12.18 22.54
N ASN A 110 12.27 12.76 21.58
CA ASN A 110 12.78 13.84 20.76
C ASN A 110 12.95 15.09 21.63
N LEU A 111 14.19 15.52 21.81
CA LEU A 111 14.57 16.70 22.59
C LEU A 111 14.84 17.89 21.67
N ASP A 112 14.81 19.09 22.24
CA ASP A 112 15.24 20.29 21.52
C ASP A 112 16.72 20.21 21.13
N GLN A 113 17.15 21.01 20.15
CA GLN A 113 18.51 20.95 19.63
C GLN A 113 19.57 21.18 20.72
N HIS A 114 19.34 22.17 21.59
CA HIS A 114 20.27 22.50 22.69
C HIS A 114 20.36 21.36 23.71
N ASP A 115 19.22 20.82 24.13
CA ASP A 115 19.14 19.69 25.05
C ASP A 115 19.80 18.43 24.45
N THR A 116 19.66 18.21 23.14
CA THR A 116 20.30 17.07 22.46
C THR A 116 21.82 17.20 22.46
N GLU A 117 22.35 18.38 22.16
CA GLU A 117 23.80 18.67 22.18
C GLU A 117 24.38 18.48 23.59
N ASP A 118 23.70 19.02 24.62
CA ASP A 118 24.10 18.86 26.01
C ASP A 118 24.08 17.39 26.46
N LEU A 119 23.07 16.62 26.02
CA LEU A 119 23.00 15.18 26.30
C LEU A 119 24.17 14.43 25.64
N ILE A 120 24.50 14.74 24.39
CA ILE A 120 25.63 14.13 23.67
C ILE A 120 26.95 14.38 24.40
N ASP A 121 27.18 15.61 24.86
CA ASP A 121 28.41 15.98 25.56
C ASP A 121 28.53 15.27 26.91
N ARG A 122 27.42 15.13 27.65
CA ARG A 122 27.39 14.33 28.89
C ARG A 122 27.68 12.85 28.65
N ILE A 123 27.09 12.25 27.61
CA ILE A 123 27.34 10.85 27.24
C ILE A 123 28.82 10.62 26.90
N ARG A 124 29.43 11.56 26.15
CA ARG A 124 30.87 11.50 25.84
C ARG A 124 31.72 11.68 27.10
N GLY A 125 31.31 12.54 28.02
CA GLY A 125 31.95 12.71 29.33
C GLY A 125 31.95 11.39 30.13
N LEU A 126 30.81 10.70 30.19
CA LEU A 126 30.67 9.39 30.84
C LEU A 126 31.60 8.33 30.22
N ARG A 127 31.67 8.29 28.89
CA ARG A 127 32.61 7.42 28.18
C ARG A 127 34.07 7.71 28.54
N ALA A 128 34.45 8.99 28.65
CA ALA A 128 35.80 9.38 29.05
C ALA A 128 36.15 8.96 30.49
N MET A 129 35.14 8.86 31.37
CA MET A 129 35.27 8.31 32.72
C MET A 129 35.32 6.77 32.75
N GLY A 130 35.21 6.10 31.61
CA GLY A 130 35.21 4.64 31.51
C GLY A 130 33.86 3.99 31.86
N VAL A 131 32.78 4.77 31.89
CA VAL A 131 31.40 4.28 32.02
C VAL A 131 30.85 4.00 30.63
N GLY A 132 30.31 2.81 30.43
CA GLY A 132 29.61 2.45 29.20
C GLY A 132 28.21 3.07 29.17
N VAL A 133 27.75 3.49 27.99
CA VAL A 133 26.39 4.01 27.81
C VAL A 133 25.67 3.22 26.72
N PHE A 134 24.47 2.72 27.02
CA PHE A 134 23.55 2.11 26.07
C PHE A 134 22.32 3.00 25.96
N ILE A 135 21.93 3.39 24.75
CA ILE A 135 20.79 4.26 24.52
C ILE A 135 19.85 3.59 23.54
N SER A 136 18.56 3.53 23.87
CA SER A 136 17.53 3.23 22.89
C SER A 136 16.72 4.50 22.54
N CYS A 137 16.36 4.69 21.28
CA CYS A 137 15.55 5.81 20.82
C CYS A 137 14.75 5.47 19.55
N ARG A 138 13.90 6.40 19.09
CA ARG A 138 13.21 6.29 17.80
C ARG A 138 14.06 6.86 16.66
N PRO A 139 13.88 6.42 15.40
CA PRO A 139 14.63 6.94 14.26
C PRO A 139 14.41 8.43 13.97
N SER A 140 13.30 9.02 14.46
CA SER A 140 13.06 10.46 14.40
C SER A 140 14.12 11.30 15.11
N ASN A 141 14.83 10.72 16.09
CA ASN A 141 15.86 11.36 16.90
C ASN A 141 17.20 11.49 16.15
N ARG A 142 17.16 12.07 14.95
CA ARG A 142 18.30 12.13 14.01
C ARG A 142 19.51 12.87 14.57
N GLN A 143 19.28 13.96 15.30
CA GLN A 143 20.35 14.77 15.88
C GLN A 143 21.18 13.95 16.88
N LEU A 144 20.53 13.17 17.75
CA LEU A 144 21.21 12.27 18.68
C LEU A 144 21.99 11.17 17.97
N ILE A 145 21.37 10.53 16.97
CA ILE A 145 22.00 9.44 16.20
C ILE A 145 23.23 9.95 15.42
N HIS A 146 23.13 11.11 14.77
CA HIS A 146 24.25 11.69 14.03
C HIS A 146 25.33 12.27 14.95
N GLY A 147 24.92 12.92 16.05
CA GLY A 147 25.84 13.45 17.05
C GLY A 147 26.70 12.38 17.71
N LEU A 148 26.15 11.20 17.96
CA LEU A 148 26.89 10.02 18.44
C LEU A 148 27.49 9.21 17.28
N GLY A 149 28.19 9.86 16.35
CA GLY A 149 28.79 9.23 15.18
C GLY A 149 29.85 8.17 15.47
N ASP A 150 30.51 8.24 16.63
CA ASP A 150 31.57 7.34 17.10
C ASP A 150 31.04 6.15 17.92
N SER A 151 29.72 6.02 18.05
CA SER A 151 29.04 4.92 18.74
C SER A 151 28.76 3.72 17.84
N VAL A 152 28.49 2.58 18.46
CA VAL A 152 27.96 1.40 17.76
C VAL A 152 26.48 1.61 17.51
N LYS A 153 26.06 1.52 16.26
CA LYS A 153 24.68 1.79 15.82
C LYS A 153 23.97 0.50 15.44
N ILE A 154 22.79 0.30 16.01
CA ILE A 154 21.86 -0.79 15.66
C ILE A 154 20.56 -0.19 15.20
N ASN A 155 20.13 -0.60 14.02
CA ASN A 155 18.89 -0.15 13.38
C ASN A 155 17.79 -1.22 13.46
N ALA A 156 16.59 -0.86 13.01
CA ALA A 156 15.44 -1.76 12.94
C ALA A 156 15.70 -3.01 12.10
N GLN A 157 16.43 -2.91 10.98
CA GLN A 157 16.75 -4.05 10.12
C GLN A 157 17.55 -5.14 10.85
N MET A 158 18.50 -4.76 11.72
CA MET A 158 19.27 -5.70 12.55
C MET A 158 18.42 -6.31 13.68
N LEU A 159 17.30 -5.68 14.03
CA LEU A 159 16.37 -6.17 15.05
C LEU A 159 15.31 -7.12 14.48
N LYS A 160 15.21 -7.30 13.16
CA LYS A 160 14.30 -8.28 12.57
C LYS A 160 14.67 -9.69 12.99
N VAL A 161 13.66 -10.51 13.23
CA VAL A 161 13.84 -11.95 13.43
C VAL A 161 14.22 -12.56 12.08
N HIS A 162 15.39 -13.19 12.03
CA HIS A 162 15.89 -13.84 10.83
C HIS A 162 15.58 -15.33 10.80
N ALA A 163 15.68 -15.94 9.62
CA ALA A 163 15.37 -17.35 9.39
C ALA A 163 16.05 -18.33 10.36
N TYR A 164 17.29 -18.04 10.76
CA TYR A 164 18.02 -18.87 11.71
C TYR A 164 17.52 -18.77 13.16
N GLU A 165 16.77 -17.71 13.50
CA GLU A 165 16.16 -17.53 14.83
C GLU A 165 14.74 -18.14 14.89
N TYR A 166 14.10 -18.43 13.75
CA TYR A 166 12.69 -18.86 13.70
C TYR A 166 12.40 -20.09 14.54
N SER A 167 13.29 -21.07 14.55
CA SER A 167 13.09 -22.28 15.38
C SER A 167 13.01 -21.94 16.88
N ALA A 168 13.87 -21.03 17.36
CA ALA A 168 13.88 -20.60 18.74
C ALA A 168 12.60 -19.81 19.08
N TRP A 169 12.18 -18.89 18.21
CA TRP A 169 10.95 -18.12 18.40
C TRP A 169 9.70 -18.98 18.32
N ALA A 170 9.60 -19.87 17.33
CA ALA A 170 8.49 -20.81 17.22
C ALA A 170 8.39 -21.74 18.43
N SER A 171 9.53 -22.21 18.97
CA SER A 171 9.55 -23.03 20.18
C SER A 171 9.13 -22.25 21.43
N ALA A 172 9.59 -21.01 21.58
CA ALA A 172 9.28 -20.17 22.74
C ALA A 172 7.81 -19.75 22.77
N PHE A 173 7.24 -19.42 21.61
CA PHE A 173 5.86 -18.96 21.48
C PHE A 173 4.88 -20.07 21.05
N SER A 174 5.37 -21.32 20.92
CA SER A 174 4.59 -22.50 20.50
C SER A 174 3.81 -22.29 19.19
N ILE A 175 4.39 -21.53 18.26
CA ILE A 175 3.78 -21.19 16.96
C ILE A 175 3.79 -22.43 16.04
N SER A 176 2.70 -22.65 15.29
CA SER A 176 2.65 -23.73 14.30
C SER A 176 3.71 -23.53 13.21
N THR A 177 4.49 -24.57 12.93
CA THR A 177 5.49 -24.58 11.85
C THR A 177 4.87 -24.60 10.45
N SER A 178 3.54 -24.71 10.33
CA SER A 178 2.82 -24.68 9.05
C SER A 178 2.52 -23.27 8.54
N LEU A 179 2.69 -22.23 9.36
CA LEU A 179 2.43 -20.85 8.99
C LEU A 179 3.67 -20.22 8.35
N ASP A 180 3.49 -19.48 7.25
CA ASP A 180 4.55 -18.64 6.70
C ASP A 180 4.73 -17.39 7.58
N PHE A 181 5.59 -17.57 8.58
CA PHE A 181 5.95 -16.55 9.55
C PHE A 181 6.46 -15.25 8.93
N TYR A 182 7.26 -15.36 7.86
CA TYR A 182 7.93 -14.19 7.31
C TYR A 182 6.97 -13.35 6.47
N GLN A 183 6.08 -13.98 5.72
CA GLN A 183 5.03 -13.25 5.01
C GLN A 183 4.09 -12.51 5.99
N LEU A 184 3.73 -13.14 7.10
CA LEU A 184 2.76 -12.58 8.05
C LEU A 184 3.33 -11.46 8.94
N THR A 185 4.63 -11.49 9.24
CA THR A 185 5.23 -10.58 10.25
C THR A 185 6.37 -9.72 9.71
N GLN A 186 6.88 -10.04 8.51
CA GLN A 186 8.17 -9.56 7.99
C GLN A 186 9.32 -9.70 9.00
N GLY A 187 9.21 -10.54 10.04
CA GLY A 187 10.20 -10.66 11.10
C GLY A 187 10.19 -9.52 12.14
N VAL A 188 9.10 -8.76 12.27
CA VAL A 188 8.95 -7.76 13.35
C VAL A 188 8.68 -8.48 14.68
N PRO A 189 9.54 -8.35 15.71
CA PRO A 189 9.42 -9.06 16.98
C PRO A 189 8.05 -9.00 17.67
N GLU A 190 7.38 -7.85 17.69
CA GLU A 190 6.05 -7.70 18.31
C GLU A 190 4.98 -8.49 17.57
N LEU A 191 4.95 -8.43 16.23
CA LEU A 191 4.02 -9.23 15.41
C LEU A 191 4.24 -10.73 15.60
N VAL A 192 5.51 -11.12 15.72
CA VAL A 192 5.88 -12.51 15.99
C VAL A 192 5.31 -12.96 17.34
N SER A 193 5.43 -12.13 18.37
CA SER A 193 4.88 -12.44 19.68
C SER A 193 3.35 -12.50 19.69
N ALA A 194 2.69 -11.69 18.85
CA ALA A 194 1.23 -11.70 18.71
C ALA A 194 0.70 -13.03 18.15
N MET A 195 1.53 -13.81 17.44
CA MET A 195 1.15 -15.15 16.95
C MET A 195 0.99 -16.20 18.07
N GLN A 196 1.46 -15.92 19.30
CA GLN A 196 1.38 -16.85 20.44
C GLN A 196 -0.07 -17.21 20.85
N SER A 197 -1.03 -16.31 20.62
CA SER A 197 -2.37 -16.38 21.21
C SER A 197 -3.32 -17.41 20.60
N GLY A 198 -2.89 -18.18 19.59
CA GLY A 198 -3.70 -19.26 19.00
C GLY A 198 -3.87 -20.50 19.87
N LEU A 199 -3.19 -20.57 21.02
CA LEU A 199 -3.16 -21.76 21.89
C LEU A 199 -4.17 -21.77 23.03
N TYR A 200 -4.84 -20.64 23.32
CA TYR A 200 -5.82 -20.53 24.42
C TYR A 200 -7.27 -20.31 23.95
N GLY A 201 -7.62 -20.75 22.73
CA GLY A 201 -8.98 -21.12 22.35
C GLY A 201 -10.10 -20.07 22.45
N GLN A 202 -9.82 -18.77 22.64
CA GLN A 202 -10.86 -17.73 22.75
C GLN A 202 -10.59 -16.41 22.01
N GLY A 203 -9.55 -16.33 21.18
CA GLY A 203 -9.29 -15.14 20.35
C GLY A 203 -8.99 -15.51 18.91
N ASP A 204 -9.55 -14.76 17.97
CA ASP A 204 -9.16 -14.84 16.57
C ASP A 204 -7.72 -14.30 16.42
N VAL A 205 -6.77 -15.19 16.15
CA VAL A 205 -5.34 -14.85 15.98
C VAL A 205 -5.17 -13.85 14.85
N ALA A 206 -5.99 -13.94 13.81
CA ALA A 206 -5.99 -12.99 12.70
C ALA A 206 -6.30 -11.59 13.23
N GLN A 207 -7.40 -11.42 13.97
CA GLN A 207 -7.80 -10.12 14.51
C GLN A 207 -6.76 -9.51 15.47
N MET A 208 -6.09 -10.32 16.29
CA MET A 208 -5.00 -9.83 17.15
C MET A 208 -3.79 -9.37 16.33
N LEU A 209 -3.39 -10.16 15.33
CA LEU A 209 -2.30 -9.78 14.43
C LEU A 209 -2.64 -8.50 13.65
N GLU A 210 -3.87 -8.39 13.14
CA GLU A 210 -4.36 -7.18 12.47
C GLU A 210 -4.30 -5.94 13.38
N ASN A 211 -4.70 -6.08 14.65
CA ASN A 211 -4.60 -5.00 15.63
C ASN A 211 -3.15 -4.54 15.80
N GLU A 212 -2.21 -5.47 15.96
CA GLU A 212 -0.81 -5.12 16.14
C GLU A 212 -0.15 -4.56 14.88
N ILE A 213 -0.55 -5.03 13.69
CA ILE A 213 -0.14 -4.41 12.42
C ILE A 213 -0.56 -2.93 12.40
N VAL A 214 -1.83 -2.64 12.73
CA VAL A 214 -2.33 -1.26 12.78
C VAL A 214 -1.58 -0.41 13.81
N ASN A 215 -1.29 -0.97 15.00
CA ASN A 215 -0.55 -0.27 16.05
C ASN A 215 0.88 0.08 15.61
N ILE A 216 1.61 -0.87 15.03
CA ILE A 216 3.01 -0.68 14.61
C ILE A 216 3.10 0.32 13.47
N TYR A 217 2.21 0.22 12.48
CA TYR A 217 2.14 1.20 11.40
C TYR A 217 1.75 2.59 11.92
N GLY A 218 0.78 2.67 12.82
CA GLY A 218 0.40 3.92 13.48
C GLY A 218 1.58 4.57 14.20
N ALA A 219 2.32 3.81 15.00
CA ALA A 219 3.49 4.28 15.72
C ALA A 219 4.61 4.75 14.76
N ALA A 220 4.87 3.99 13.69
CA ALA A 220 5.84 4.36 12.67
C ALA A 220 5.44 5.63 11.89
N LEU A 221 4.16 5.80 11.57
CA LEU A 221 3.64 6.99 10.90
C LEU A 221 3.73 8.24 11.79
N VAL A 222 3.41 8.11 13.09
CA VAL A 222 3.60 9.19 14.08
C VAL A 222 5.08 9.57 14.19
N ASP A 223 5.97 8.58 14.21
CA ASP A 223 7.41 8.82 14.26
C ASP A 223 7.91 9.53 12.98
N LEU A 224 7.47 9.10 11.81
CA LEU A 224 7.79 9.76 10.54
C LEU A 224 7.21 11.17 10.43
N ALA A 225 6.02 11.41 10.98
CA ALA A 225 5.40 12.74 11.02
C ALA A 225 6.17 13.73 11.92
N SER A 226 6.95 13.22 12.88
CA SER A 226 7.81 14.06 13.72
C SER A 226 9.10 14.51 13.02
N LEU A 227 9.41 13.98 11.84
CA LEU A 227 10.54 14.43 11.04
C LEU A 227 10.23 15.78 10.39
N GLU A 228 11.22 16.68 10.35
CA GLU A 228 11.12 17.96 9.65
C GLU A 228 10.79 17.80 8.14
N ASN A 229 11.18 16.67 7.54
CA ASN A 229 10.91 16.37 6.15
C ASN A 229 9.60 15.59 5.95
N ASN A 230 8.52 16.32 5.68
CA ASN A 230 7.20 15.75 5.36
C ASN A 230 7.17 14.87 4.10
N ALA A 231 8.21 14.84 3.26
CA ALA A 231 8.25 14.01 2.06
C ALA A 231 8.24 12.52 2.40
N LEU A 232 9.09 12.07 3.34
CA LEU A 232 9.15 10.66 3.77
C LEU A 232 7.83 10.20 4.38
N PHE A 233 7.22 11.05 5.22
CA PHE A 233 5.91 10.79 5.78
C PHE A 233 4.84 10.67 4.68
N SER A 234 4.88 11.53 3.65
CA SER A 234 3.94 11.48 2.52
C SER A 234 4.06 10.19 1.73
N VAL A 235 5.29 9.73 1.47
CA VAL A 235 5.51 8.44 0.80
C VAL A 235 5.00 7.30 1.66
N ALA A 236 5.36 7.25 2.94
CA ALA A 236 4.90 6.18 3.83
C ALA A 236 3.38 6.08 3.86
N CYS A 237 2.67 7.21 3.92
CA CYS A 237 1.21 7.25 3.78
C CYS A 237 0.73 6.68 2.43
N LEU A 238 1.36 7.05 1.31
CA LEU A 238 1.00 6.51 -0.01
C LEU A 238 1.25 5.00 -0.11
N MET A 239 2.37 4.50 0.42
CA MET A 239 2.67 3.08 0.47
C MET A 239 1.60 2.30 1.25
N VAL A 240 1.13 2.85 2.39
CA VAL A 240 0.05 2.25 3.19
C VAL A 240 -1.29 2.26 2.44
N LEU A 241 -1.63 3.37 1.75
CA LEU A 241 -2.87 3.48 0.99
C LEU A 241 -2.92 2.46 -0.17
N MET A 242 -1.79 2.30 -0.87
CA MET A 242 -1.63 1.35 -1.96
C MET A 242 -1.55 -0.10 -1.46
N GLY A 243 -0.87 -0.33 -0.34
CA GLY A 243 -0.57 -1.65 0.24
C GLY A 243 0.66 -2.28 -0.39
N GLU A 244 0.71 -2.34 -1.72
CA GLU A 244 1.84 -2.86 -2.49
C GLU A 244 2.03 -2.03 -3.76
N GLY A 245 3.20 -2.07 -4.38
CA GLY A 245 3.45 -1.43 -5.65
C GLY A 245 4.93 -1.19 -5.93
N ASN A 246 5.22 -0.40 -6.95
CA ASN A 246 6.59 -0.06 -7.33
C ASN A 246 6.90 1.41 -7.05
N ILE A 247 8.17 1.69 -6.74
CA ILE A 247 8.65 3.07 -6.54
C ILE A 247 8.53 3.87 -7.86
N SER A 248 8.62 3.22 -9.02
CA SER A 248 8.40 3.85 -10.33
C SER A 248 6.98 4.40 -10.51
N GLU A 249 5.96 3.73 -9.94
CA GLU A 249 4.56 4.17 -9.99
C GLU A 249 4.36 5.45 -9.17
N LEU A 250 5.02 5.54 -8.02
CA LEU A 250 5.06 6.75 -7.20
C LEU A 250 5.74 7.91 -7.96
N GLU A 251 6.87 7.63 -8.62
CA GLU A 251 7.65 8.62 -9.40
C GLU A 251 6.87 9.15 -10.61
N ALA A 252 6.10 8.29 -11.29
CA ALA A 252 5.24 8.67 -12.42
C ALA A 252 4.14 9.68 -12.02
N CYS A 253 3.79 9.73 -10.75
CA CYS A 253 2.84 10.68 -10.16
C CYS A 253 3.52 11.83 -9.39
N GLY A 254 4.80 12.08 -9.70
CA GLY A 254 5.57 13.20 -9.15
C GLY A 254 6.03 13.03 -7.70
N VAL A 255 5.97 11.81 -7.15
CA VAL A 255 6.55 11.50 -5.84
C VAL A 255 7.97 10.99 -6.06
N ARG A 256 8.97 11.85 -5.91
CA ARG A 256 10.37 11.44 -6.07
C ARG A 256 10.93 10.96 -4.75
N LEU A 257 11.52 9.77 -4.76
CA LEU A 257 12.16 9.17 -3.60
C LEU A 257 13.66 9.06 -3.87
N SER A 258 14.46 9.85 -3.15
CA SER A 258 15.91 9.79 -3.30
C SER A 258 16.44 8.41 -2.88
N ALA A 259 17.58 8.00 -3.43
CA ALA A 259 18.21 6.74 -3.02
C ALA A 259 18.53 6.71 -1.51
N ILE A 260 18.78 7.88 -0.92
CA ILE A 260 19.01 8.05 0.52
C ILE A 260 17.71 7.76 1.29
N ASP A 261 16.59 8.32 0.85
CA ASP A 261 15.26 8.11 1.45
C ASP A 261 14.82 6.64 1.36
N GLN A 262 15.11 5.97 0.24
CA GLN A 262 14.88 4.52 0.09
C GLN A 262 15.71 3.73 1.12
N SER A 263 16.99 4.07 1.28
CA SER A 263 17.85 3.43 2.27
C SER A 263 17.37 3.64 3.71
N TYR A 264 16.76 4.80 4.01
CA TYR A 264 16.16 5.05 5.31
C TYR A 264 14.94 4.16 5.57
N LEU A 265 14.04 4.02 4.59
CA LEU A 265 12.89 3.12 4.74
C LEU A 265 13.34 1.66 4.94
N VAL A 266 14.30 1.17 4.14
CA VAL A 266 14.81 -0.21 4.28
C VAL A 266 15.50 -0.44 5.62
N ARG A 267 16.29 0.52 6.09
CA ARG A 267 17.14 0.35 7.28
C ARG A 267 16.38 0.60 8.58
N ASP A 268 15.58 1.65 8.61
CA ASP A 268 15.01 2.23 9.83
C ASP A 268 13.50 1.94 9.94
N TYR A 269 12.79 1.71 8.83
CA TYR A 269 11.37 1.35 8.82
C TYR A 269 11.08 0.13 7.93
N PRO A 270 11.70 -1.03 8.19
CA PRO A 270 11.58 -2.19 7.31
C PRO A 270 10.17 -2.80 7.26
N ILE A 271 9.22 -2.28 8.06
CA ILE A 271 7.81 -2.67 8.05
C ILE A 271 7.11 -2.40 6.71
N PHE A 272 7.58 -1.41 5.94
CA PHE A 272 7.02 -1.04 4.63
C PHE A 272 7.44 -2.03 3.53
N GLY A 273 8.29 -3.01 3.84
CA GLY A 273 8.67 -4.10 2.92
C GLY A 273 9.31 -3.62 1.62
N VAL A 274 10.10 -2.54 1.66
CA VAL A 274 10.78 -2.02 0.47
C VAL A 274 11.90 -2.96 0.04
N ASP A 275 11.86 -3.44 -1.19
CA ASP A 275 12.94 -4.18 -1.83
C ASP A 275 13.80 -3.23 -2.69
N PRO A 276 15.08 -2.99 -2.33
CA PRO A 276 15.96 -2.13 -3.12
C PRO A 276 16.37 -2.74 -4.48
N ALA A 277 16.27 -4.06 -4.68
CA ALA A 277 16.66 -4.70 -5.94
C ALA A 277 15.58 -4.51 -7.01
N ASP A 278 14.34 -4.83 -6.67
CA ASP A 278 13.20 -4.74 -7.59
C ASP A 278 12.53 -3.36 -7.57
N ARG A 279 12.93 -2.48 -6.63
CA ARG A 279 12.29 -1.18 -6.37
C ARG A 279 10.79 -1.32 -6.11
N SER A 280 10.39 -2.43 -5.50
CA SER A 280 9.02 -2.74 -5.10
C SER A 280 8.85 -2.54 -3.60
N PHE A 281 7.60 -2.46 -3.16
CA PHE A 281 7.26 -2.46 -1.74
C PHE A 281 6.00 -3.29 -1.50
N THR A 282 5.95 -3.95 -0.35
CA THR A 282 4.77 -4.70 0.11
C THR A 282 4.58 -4.44 1.60
N CYS A 283 3.53 -3.71 1.94
CA CYS A 283 3.12 -3.46 3.31
C CYS A 283 2.44 -4.69 3.91
N LEU A 284 2.50 -4.83 5.24
CA LEU A 284 1.77 -5.84 5.98
C LEU A 284 0.30 -5.47 6.12
N GLY A 285 -0.55 -6.47 6.34
CA GLY A 285 -2.00 -6.26 6.52
C GLY A 285 -2.70 -5.94 5.21
N THR A 286 -2.38 -6.68 4.14
CA THR A 286 -3.11 -6.63 2.86
C THR A 286 -4.51 -7.20 2.96
N GLU A 287 -4.84 -7.93 4.04
CA GLU A 287 -6.19 -8.40 4.35
C GLU A 287 -7.17 -7.25 4.59
N ASP A 288 -8.43 -7.45 4.18
CA ASP A 288 -9.41 -6.37 4.00
C ASP A 288 -9.63 -5.50 5.26
N ASN A 289 -9.64 -6.11 6.45
CA ASN A 289 -9.94 -5.39 7.68
C ASN A 289 -8.76 -4.55 8.19
N ALA A 290 -7.55 -5.12 8.26
CA ALA A 290 -6.35 -4.36 8.60
C ALA A 290 -6.09 -3.24 7.58
N ARG A 291 -6.21 -3.56 6.28
CA ARG A 291 -6.02 -2.59 5.20
C ARG A 291 -6.99 -1.43 5.29
N LEU A 292 -8.28 -1.69 5.53
CA LEU A 292 -9.30 -0.65 5.67
C LEU A 292 -9.00 0.26 6.87
N ARG A 293 -8.60 -0.31 8.02
CA ARG A 293 -8.26 0.46 9.22
C ARG A 293 -7.01 1.32 9.04
N LEU A 294 -5.99 0.80 8.38
CA LEU A 294 -4.78 1.55 8.02
C LEU A 294 -5.11 2.70 7.05
N ARG A 295 -5.91 2.43 6.01
CA ARG A 295 -6.37 3.46 5.08
C ARG A 295 -7.17 4.54 5.79
N LYS A 296 -8.05 4.15 6.72
CA LYS A 296 -8.82 5.09 7.55
C LYS A 296 -7.91 5.98 8.39
N LEU A 297 -6.90 5.42 9.05
CA LEU A 297 -5.92 6.18 9.81
C LEU A 297 -5.20 7.21 8.93
N VAL A 298 -4.78 6.84 7.72
CA VAL A 298 -4.12 7.77 6.80
C VAL A 298 -5.09 8.82 6.27
N ALA A 299 -6.33 8.45 5.93
CA ALA A 299 -7.34 9.36 5.44
C ALA A 299 -7.71 10.44 6.48
N GLU A 300 -7.76 10.08 7.76
CA GLU A 300 -7.98 11.02 8.88
C GLU A 300 -6.81 12.01 9.05
N ILE A 301 -5.57 11.57 8.81
CA ILE A 301 -4.38 12.42 8.96
C ILE A 301 -4.17 13.33 7.74
N ARG A 302 -4.28 12.79 6.52
CA ARG A 302 -4.09 13.52 5.26
C ARG A 302 -5.03 13.02 4.16
N PRO A 303 -6.25 13.58 4.05
CA PRO A 303 -7.23 13.16 3.04
C PRO A 303 -6.77 13.43 1.61
N GLU A 304 -5.96 14.47 1.38
CA GLU A 304 -5.41 14.83 0.06
C GLU A 304 -4.58 13.69 -0.57
N LEU A 305 -3.96 12.84 0.25
CA LEU A 305 -3.16 11.73 -0.24
C LEU A 305 -4.00 10.57 -0.78
N VAL A 306 -5.28 10.48 -0.40
CA VAL A 306 -6.20 9.43 -0.84
C VAL A 306 -6.48 9.58 -2.34
N VAL A 307 -6.82 10.80 -2.79
CA VAL A 307 -7.04 11.10 -4.22
C VAL A 307 -5.77 10.82 -5.02
N ARG A 308 -4.61 11.21 -4.46
CA ARG A 308 -3.32 10.96 -5.11
C ARG A 308 -3.00 9.48 -5.21
N ALA A 309 -3.28 8.68 -4.19
CA ALA A 309 -3.10 7.24 -4.21
C ALA A 309 -4.03 6.56 -5.23
N ALA A 310 -5.30 6.96 -5.31
CA ALA A 310 -6.23 6.47 -6.33
C ALA A 310 -5.70 6.76 -7.74
N ARG A 311 -5.20 7.98 -7.98
CA ARG A 311 -4.57 8.37 -9.26
C ARG A 311 -3.37 7.50 -9.62
N ILE A 312 -2.52 7.18 -8.65
CA ILE A 312 -1.36 6.29 -8.85
C ILE A 312 -1.82 4.88 -9.23
N LEU A 313 -2.80 4.34 -8.51
CA LEU A 313 -3.33 3.00 -8.75
C LEU A 313 -3.98 2.87 -10.13
N ILE A 314 -4.76 3.86 -10.57
CA ILE A 314 -5.37 3.87 -11.91
C ILE A 314 -4.29 3.88 -12.99
N LYS A 315 -3.27 4.73 -12.87
CA LYS A 315 -2.14 4.77 -13.82
C LYS A 315 -1.32 3.48 -13.84
N ALA A 316 -1.29 2.76 -12.73
CA ALA A 316 -0.65 1.44 -12.63
C ALA A 316 -1.54 0.31 -13.17
N GLY A 317 -2.76 0.61 -13.67
CA GLY A 317 -3.71 -0.39 -14.16
C GLY A 317 -4.52 -1.10 -13.07
N ARG A 318 -4.34 -0.74 -11.79
CA ARG A 318 -4.99 -1.36 -10.64
C ARG A 318 -6.29 -0.65 -10.26
N CYS A 319 -7.19 -0.53 -11.24
CA CYS A 319 -8.43 0.24 -11.12
C CYS A 319 -9.34 -0.29 -9.99
N ASP A 320 -9.40 -1.61 -9.78
CA ASP A 320 -10.21 -2.23 -8.73
C ASP A 320 -9.84 -1.67 -7.35
N THR A 321 -8.55 -1.77 -7.00
CA THR A 321 -8.06 -1.25 -5.72
C THR A 321 -8.18 0.27 -5.58
N ALA A 322 -8.17 0.99 -6.70
CA ALA A 322 -8.36 2.44 -6.71
C ALA A 322 -9.81 2.80 -6.42
N MET A 323 -10.75 2.06 -7.00
CA MET A 323 -12.19 2.27 -6.79
C MET A 323 -12.64 1.80 -5.41
N ASP A 324 -12.07 0.72 -4.86
CA ASP A 324 -12.30 0.34 -3.46
C ASP A 324 -11.84 1.44 -2.49
N LEU A 325 -10.70 2.07 -2.79
CA LEU A 325 -10.20 3.21 -2.01
C LEU A 325 -11.10 4.44 -2.16
N ALA A 326 -11.60 4.68 -3.38
CA ALA A 326 -12.48 5.80 -3.68
C ALA A 326 -13.84 5.66 -2.99
N ASP A 327 -14.49 4.52 -3.09
CA ASP A 327 -15.81 4.24 -2.48
C ASP A 327 -15.76 4.35 -0.95
N ALA A 328 -14.63 3.96 -0.34
CA ALA A 328 -14.48 3.98 1.11
C ALA A 328 -14.18 5.38 1.70
N PHE A 329 -13.46 6.25 0.98
CA PHE A 329 -12.88 7.47 1.58
C PHE A 329 -13.01 8.75 0.76
N LEU A 330 -13.35 8.68 -0.52
CA LEU A 330 -13.47 9.87 -1.37
C LEU A 330 -14.90 10.37 -1.40
N ASP A 331 -15.03 11.69 -1.48
CA ASP A 331 -16.31 12.33 -1.70
C ASP A 331 -16.69 12.30 -3.18
N ARG A 332 -17.94 12.67 -3.46
CA ARG A 332 -18.48 12.70 -4.82
C ARG A 332 -17.62 13.55 -5.76
N SER A 333 -17.13 14.71 -5.30
CA SER A 333 -16.37 15.62 -6.16
C SER A 333 -15.05 15.00 -6.61
N ALA A 334 -14.31 14.35 -5.70
CA ALA A 334 -13.07 13.66 -6.04
C ALA A 334 -13.29 12.46 -6.98
N VAL A 335 -14.39 11.70 -6.82
CA VAL A 335 -14.71 10.60 -7.74
C VAL A 335 -15.03 11.13 -9.14
N LEU A 336 -15.72 12.26 -9.25
CA LEU A 336 -15.98 12.90 -10.54
C LEU A 336 -14.69 13.45 -11.16
N GLU A 337 -13.78 14.06 -10.38
CA GLU A 337 -12.46 14.49 -10.87
C GLU A 337 -11.66 13.31 -11.45
N LEU A 338 -11.69 12.15 -10.78
CA LEU A 338 -11.07 10.92 -11.28
C LEU A 338 -11.73 10.44 -12.57
N ALA A 339 -13.06 10.53 -12.68
CA ALA A 339 -13.78 10.19 -13.90
C ALA A 339 -13.45 11.16 -15.06
N GLY A 340 -13.24 12.45 -14.78
CA GLY A 340 -12.80 13.40 -15.80
C GLY A 340 -11.39 13.10 -16.34
N GLN A 341 -10.47 12.74 -15.45
CA GLN A 341 -9.07 12.48 -15.84
C GLN A 341 -8.82 11.07 -16.40
N TYR A 342 -9.55 10.06 -15.92
CA TYR A 342 -9.32 8.64 -16.23
C TYR A 342 -10.61 7.91 -16.64
N GLY A 343 -11.60 8.63 -17.18
CA GLY A 343 -12.92 8.07 -17.50
C GLY A 343 -12.87 6.90 -18.48
N VAL A 344 -11.92 6.91 -19.42
CA VAL A 344 -11.68 5.80 -20.35
C VAL A 344 -11.23 4.55 -19.59
N ASP A 345 -10.19 4.66 -18.76
CA ASP A 345 -9.64 3.54 -18.01
C ASP A 345 -10.69 2.95 -17.07
N LEU A 346 -11.40 3.80 -16.32
CA LEU A 346 -12.46 3.36 -15.40
C LEU A 346 -13.63 2.70 -16.14
N ALA A 347 -14.03 3.21 -17.31
CA ALA A 347 -15.10 2.60 -18.08
C ALA A 347 -14.68 1.24 -18.67
N LEU A 348 -13.49 1.16 -19.26
CA LEU A 348 -12.98 -0.03 -19.95
C LEU A 348 -12.47 -1.13 -19.01
N THR A 349 -12.26 -0.80 -17.73
CA THR A 349 -11.98 -1.78 -16.65
C THR A 349 -13.22 -2.20 -15.87
N GLY A 350 -14.41 -1.71 -16.26
CA GLY A 350 -15.68 -2.15 -15.71
C GLY A 350 -16.18 -1.41 -14.47
N HIS A 351 -15.58 -0.26 -14.12
CA HIS A 351 -15.99 0.58 -12.99
C HIS A 351 -17.01 1.67 -13.35
N GLY A 352 -17.66 1.57 -14.52
CA GLY A 352 -18.68 2.53 -14.92
C GLY A 352 -19.86 2.61 -13.95
N GLY A 353 -20.16 1.51 -13.23
CA GLY A 353 -21.22 1.46 -12.22
C GLY A 353 -20.98 2.39 -11.06
N ASP A 354 -19.74 2.42 -10.56
CA ASP A 354 -19.35 3.24 -9.41
C ASP A 354 -19.33 4.72 -9.77
N VAL A 355 -18.80 5.05 -10.95
CA VAL A 355 -18.84 6.43 -11.49
C VAL A 355 -20.29 6.90 -11.71
N CYS A 356 -21.15 6.05 -12.28
CA CYS A 356 -22.57 6.38 -12.44
C CYS A 356 -23.29 6.58 -11.10
N ARG A 357 -22.96 5.77 -10.09
CA ARG A 357 -23.51 5.89 -8.73
C ARG A 357 -23.10 7.23 -8.11
N ALA A 358 -21.84 7.61 -8.24
CA ALA A 358 -21.35 8.92 -7.79
C ALA A 358 -22.02 10.09 -8.54
N ALA A 359 -22.18 9.98 -9.86
CA ALA A 359 -22.83 11.01 -10.67
C ALA A 359 -24.32 11.19 -10.30
N LEU A 360 -25.04 10.11 -10.01
CA LEU A 360 -26.47 10.12 -9.66
C LEU A 360 -26.74 10.36 -8.16
N GLY A 361 -25.73 10.20 -7.30
CA GLY A 361 -25.84 10.40 -5.86
C GLY A 361 -26.28 11.82 -5.53
N LYS A 362 -27.44 11.96 -4.87
CA LYS A 362 -27.89 13.23 -4.29
C LYS A 362 -27.38 13.32 -2.86
N THR A 363 -26.48 14.24 -2.58
CA THR A 363 -26.17 14.66 -1.21
C THR A 363 -27.28 15.60 -0.73
N GLU A 364 -27.85 15.35 0.45
CA GLU A 364 -28.85 16.21 1.08
C GLU A 364 -28.32 17.63 1.43
N SER A 365 -27.02 17.87 1.24
CA SER A 365 -26.31 19.10 1.63
C SER A 365 -25.93 20.05 0.49
N ASP A 366 -26.03 19.67 -0.79
CA ASP A 366 -25.63 20.57 -1.89
C ASP A 366 -26.82 21.38 -2.43
N GLY A 367 -26.98 22.57 -1.87
CA GLY A 367 -27.61 23.67 -2.57
C GLY A 367 -26.77 24.01 -3.80
N GLN A 368 -27.31 23.73 -4.99
CA GLN A 368 -26.69 23.84 -6.32
C GLN A 368 -25.57 22.82 -6.57
N ALA A 369 -25.94 21.63 -7.05
CA ALA A 369 -24.99 20.77 -7.75
C ALA A 369 -24.37 21.55 -8.90
N SER A 370 -23.06 21.81 -8.84
CA SER A 370 -22.31 22.33 -9.98
C SER A 370 -22.52 21.39 -11.17
N GLU A 371 -22.78 21.95 -12.34
CA GLU A 371 -22.76 21.16 -13.57
C GLU A 371 -21.36 20.54 -13.74
N PRO A 372 -21.26 19.26 -14.16
CA PRO A 372 -19.97 18.63 -14.39
C PRO A 372 -19.22 19.35 -15.50
N THR A 373 -17.91 19.43 -15.37
CA THR A 373 -17.03 19.94 -16.43
C THR A 373 -17.13 19.04 -17.69
N PRO A 374 -16.76 19.54 -18.88
CA PRO A 374 -16.79 18.74 -20.11
C PRO A 374 -15.99 17.42 -20.01
N ASP A 375 -14.84 17.43 -19.34
CA ASP A 375 -14.02 16.24 -19.09
C ASP A 375 -14.77 15.24 -18.19
N GLU A 376 -15.31 15.70 -17.06
CA GLU A 376 -16.11 14.87 -16.16
C GLU A 376 -17.34 14.32 -16.88
N ALA A 377 -18.02 15.12 -17.69
CA ALA A 377 -19.17 14.70 -18.48
C ALA A 377 -18.81 13.61 -19.48
N LEU A 378 -17.64 13.68 -20.14
CA LEU A 378 -17.15 12.62 -21.03
C LEU A 378 -16.84 11.32 -20.27
N GLY A 379 -16.23 11.42 -19.09
CA GLY A 379 -15.98 10.26 -18.23
C GLY A 379 -17.28 9.60 -17.74
N ILE A 380 -18.24 10.39 -17.26
CA ILE A 380 -19.57 9.90 -16.86
C ILE A 380 -20.33 9.32 -18.07
N TYR A 381 -20.18 9.92 -19.25
CA TYR A 381 -20.75 9.39 -20.49
C TYR A 381 -20.24 7.97 -20.77
N LEU A 382 -18.92 7.77 -20.78
CA LEU A 382 -18.28 6.46 -20.99
C LEU A 382 -18.74 5.42 -19.95
N ALA A 383 -18.80 5.82 -18.68
CA ALA A 383 -19.32 5.01 -17.60
C ALA A 383 -20.80 4.63 -17.80
N ALA A 384 -21.62 5.56 -18.28
CA ALA A 384 -23.03 5.32 -18.56
C ALA A 384 -23.22 4.39 -19.78
N VAL A 385 -22.35 4.47 -20.79
CA VAL A 385 -22.33 3.56 -21.93
C VAL A 385 -22.02 2.13 -21.47
N SER A 386 -21.02 1.93 -20.61
CA SER A 386 -20.63 0.58 -20.17
C SER A 386 -21.74 -0.13 -19.37
N VAL A 387 -22.42 0.58 -18.46
CA VAL A 387 -23.52 0.03 -17.63
C VAL A 387 -24.88 0.08 -18.36
N SER A 388 -24.89 0.53 -19.60
CA SER A 388 -26.07 0.66 -20.44
C SER A 388 -27.15 1.65 -19.94
N ASN A 389 -26.74 2.69 -19.21
CA ASN A 389 -27.61 3.79 -18.78
C ASN A 389 -27.73 4.87 -19.86
N THR A 390 -28.52 4.58 -20.89
CA THR A 390 -28.73 5.47 -22.05
C THR A 390 -29.31 6.84 -21.70
N LYS A 391 -30.03 6.98 -20.58
CA LYS A 391 -30.60 8.27 -20.13
C LYS A 391 -29.50 9.20 -19.63
N LEU A 392 -28.63 8.68 -18.77
CA LEU A 392 -27.49 9.42 -18.24
C LEU A 392 -26.50 9.76 -19.37
N ALA A 393 -26.21 8.80 -20.25
CA ALA A 393 -25.34 9.04 -21.41
C ALA A 393 -25.85 10.19 -22.30
N ARG A 394 -27.13 10.18 -22.70
CA ARG A 394 -27.69 11.28 -23.52
C ARG A 394 -27.68 12.62 -22.80
N TYR A 395 -27.91 12.63 -21.49
CA TYR A 395 -27.85 13.86 -20.69
C TYR A 395 -26.42 14.43 -20.65
N MET A 396 -25.42 13.59 -20.40
CA MET A 396 -24.01 14.02 -20.42
C MET A 396 -23.57 14.49 -21.81
N ALA A 397 -24.00 13.81 -22.87
CA ALA A 397 -23.74 14.23 -24.24
C ALA A 397 -24.34 15.62 -24.55
N SER A 398 -25.54 15.90 -24.05
CA SER A 398 -26.14 17.24 -24.13
C SER A 398 -25.31 18.28 -23.38
N ILE A 399 -24.76 17.97 -22.20
CA ILE A 399 -23.90 18.92 -21.46
C ILE A 399 -22.66 19.27 -22.29
N ILE A 400 -22.01 18.27 -22.88
CA ILE A 400 -20.84 18.46 -23.75
C ILE A 400 -21.21 19.31 -24.98
N GLU A 401 -22.36 19.06 -25.60
CA GLU A 401 -22.86 19.84 -26.73
C GLU A 401 -23.11 21.31 -26.34
N HIS A 402 -23.67 21.56 -25.16
CA HIS A 402 -23.94 22.92 -24.66
C HIS A 402 -22.66 23.68 -24.28
N ALA A 403 -21.60 22.97 -23.88
CA ALA A 403 -20.28 23.57 -23.62
C ALA A 403 -19.62 24.12 -24.91
N GLY A 404 -20.06 23.66 -26.09
CA GLY A 404 -19.67 24.19 -27.39
C GLY A 404 -18.36 23.61 -27.94
N GLU A 405 -18.07 23.92 -29.21
CA GLU A 405 -16.93 23.35 -29.95
C GLU A 405 -15.56 23.67 -29.34
N GLN A 406 -15.41 24.82 -28.65
CA GLN A 406 -14.16 25.18 -27.99
C GLN A 406 -13.82 24.23 -26.83
N ALA A 407 -14.80 23.87 -26.01
CA ALA A 407 -14.62 22.90 -24.93
C ALA A 407 -14.31 21.51 -25.48
N ILE A 408 -14.95 21.11 -26.59
CA ILE A 408 -14.70 19.81 -27.23
C ILE A 408 -13.26 19.73 -27.78
N CYS A 409 -12.70 20.83 -28.27
CA CYS A 409 -11.30 20.89 -28.71
C CYS A 409 -10.29 20.83 -27.56
N GLU A 410 -10.69 21.14 -26.32
CA GLU A 410 -9.84 21.06 -25.12
C GLU A 410 -9.79 19.64 -24.54
N LEU A 411 -10.78 18.79 -24.85
CA LEU A 411 -10.82 17.39 -24.44
C LEU A 411 -9.66 16.60 -25.04
N ASP A 412 -9.21 15.58 -24.30
CA ASP A 412 -8.22 14.63 -24.81
C ASP A 412 -8.73 13.93 -26.10
N PRO A 413 -8.04 14.07 -27.24
CA PRO A 413 -8.48 13.50 -28.51
C PRO A 413 -8.57 11.97 -28.49
N VAL A 414 -7.74 11.29 -27.69
CA VAL A 414 -7.79 9.82 -27.57
C VAL A 414 -9.06 9.40 -26.84
N SER A 415 -9.34 10.02 -25.69
CA SER A 415 -10.54 9.76 -24.90
C SER A 415 -11.83 10.02 -25.68
N TRP A 416 -11.84 11.08 -26.49
CA TRP A 416 -12.96 11.37 -27.39
C TRP A 416 -13.21 10.27 -28.42
N LYS A 417 -12.16 9.80 -29.09
CA LYS A 417 -12.25 8.71 -30.07
C LYS A 417 -12.67 7.39 -29.44
N VAL A 418 -12.13 7.08 -28.26
CA VAL A 418 -12.52 5.88 -27.51
C VAL A 418 -14.00 5.95 -27.15
N ALA A 419 -14.53 7.12 -26.76
CA ALA A 419 -15.96 7.27 -26.50
C ALA A 419 -16.84 6.97 -27.71
N HIS A 420 -16.46 7.43 -28.91
CA HIS A 420 -17.16 7.10 -30.14
C HIS A 420 -17.08 5.60 -30.47
N ALA A 421 -15.87 5.03 -30.48
CA ALA A 421 -15.66 3.61 -30.80
C ALA A 421 -16.37 2.70 -29.80
N PHE A 422 -16.30 3.02 -28.51
CA PHE A 422 -16.96 2.24 -27.45
C PHE A 422 -18.49 2.33 -27.54
N THR A 423 -19.03 3.51 -27.87
CA THR A 423 -20.47 3.68 -28.10
C THR A 423 -20.93 2.87 -29.32
N ALA A 424 -20.18 2.89 -30.41
CA ALA A 424 -20.47 2.10 -31.61
C ALA A 424 -20.37 0.59 -31.34
N ALA A 425 -19.38 0.16 -30.55
CA ALA A 425 -19.24 -1.23 -30.12
C ALA A 425 -20.50 -1.71 -29.37
N CYS A 426 -20.96 -0.93 -28.39
CA CYS A 426 -22.12 -1.28 -27.56
C CYS A 426 -23.47 -1.12 -28.30
N TYR A 427 -23.66 -0.05 -29.06
CA TYR A 427 -24.98 0.38 -29.57
C TYR A 427 -25.09 0.50 -31.10
N GLY A 428 -23.98 0.36 -31.84
CA GLY A 428 -23.92 0.59 -33.28
C GLY A 428 -23.99 2.07 -33.67
N ASP A 429 -24.21 2.33 -34.95
CA ASP A 429 -24.13 3.66 -35.56
C ASP A 429 -25.21 4.66 -35.11
N GLY A 430 -26.27 4.18 -34.46
CA GLY A 430 -27.34 5.03 -33.94
C GLY A 430 -26.90 5.99 -32.83
N GLY A 431 -25.75 5.71 -32.20
CA GLY A 431 -25.11 6.56 -31.19
C GLY A 431 -25.97 6.84 -29.96
N LEU A 432 -25.40 7.60 -29.01
CA LEU A 432 -26.10 8.10 -27.82
C LEU A 432 -26.03 9.63 -27.71
N GLY A 433 -26.03 10.31 -28.86
CA GLY A 433 -26.08 11.77 -28.94
C GLY A 433 -24.74 12.48 -28.73
N LEU A 434 -23.61 11.76 -28.75
CA LEU A 434 -22.28 12.38 -28.67
C LEU A 434 -22.02 13.18 -29.97
N PRO A 435 -21.63 14.47 -29.90
CA PRO A 435 -21.41 15.31 -31.07
C PRO A 435 -20.37 14.73 -32.04
N ALA A 436 -20.61 14.79 -33.35
CA ALA A 436 -19.62 14.41 -34.35
C ALA A 436 -18.64 15.57 -34.60
N SER A 437 -17.63 15.74 -33.72
CA SER A 437 -16.58 16.75 -33.96
C SER A 437 -15.55 16.21 -34.96
N HIS A 438 -15.51 16.79 -36.16
CA HIS A 438 -14.63 16.34 -37.25
C HIS A 438 -13.13 16.58 -36.97
N ALA A 439 -12.78 17.65 -36.24
CA ALA A 439 -11.38 18.05 -36.02
C ALA A 439 -10.61 17.13 -35.04
N THR A 440 -11.28 16.54 -34.05
CA THR A 440 -10.66 15.64 -33.05
C THR A 440 -10.56 14.20 -33.56
N LEU A 441 -11.43 13.80 -34.49
CA LEU A 441 -11.40 12.49 -35.13
C LEU A 441 -10.25 12.31 -36.14
N GLU A 442 -9.76 13.39 -36.75
CA GLU A 442 -8.65 13.38 -37.73
C GLU A 442 -7.25 13.24 -37.12
N SER A 443 -7.10 13.30 -35.80
CA SER A 443 -5.80 13.10 -35.12
C SER A 443 -5.20 11.73 -35.42
N GLU A 444 -3.88 11.56 -35.50
CA GLU A 444 -3.25 10.22 -35.62
C GLU A 444 -3.13 9.47 -34.29
N ALA A 445 -3.57 10.07 -33.18
CA ALA A 445 -3.46 9.46 -31.87
C ALA A 445 -4.32 8.18 -31.79
N SER A 446 -3.66 7.06 -31.43
CA SER A 446 -4.27 5.77 -31.17
C SER A 446 -3.72 5.16 -29.87
N CYS A 447 -4.54 4.32 -29.23
CA CYS A 447 -4.17 3.48 -28.12
C CYS A 447 -4.69 2.05 -28.36
N ALA A 448 -4.14 1.06 -27.65
CA ALA A 448 -4.51 -0.35 -27.83
C ALA A 448 -6.02 -0.57 -27.67
N ALA A 449 -6.66 0.07 -26.69
CA ALA A 449 -8.10 0.01 -26.48
C ALA A 449 -8.89 0.54 -27.69
N LEU A 450 -8.46 1.66 -28.29
CA LEU A 450 -9.11 2.22 -29.48
C LEU A 450 -8.98 1.29 -30.68
N ASP A 451 -7.79 0.74 -30.92
CA ASP A 451 -7.55 -0.21 -32.01
C ASP A 451 -8.44 -1.46 -31.88
N MET A 452 -8.55 -2.00 -30.66
CA MET A 452 -9.39 -3.16 -30.35
C MET A 452 -10.88 -2.87 -30.53
N LEU A 453 -11.37 -1.74 -30.01
CA LEU A 453 -12.78 -1.35 -30.15
C LEU A 453 -13.13 -1.09 -31.62
N SER A 454 -12.23 -0.45 -32.37
CA SER A 454 -12.43 -0.18 -33.80
C SER A 454 -12.48 -1.48 -34.60
N ALA A 455 -11.58 -2.43 -34.31
CA ALA A 455 -11.61 -3.76 -34.92
C ALA A 455 -12.93 -4.49 -34.63
N HIS A 456 -13.41 -4.46 -33.39
CA HIS A 456 -14.71 -5.04 -33.03
C HIS A 456 -15.87 -4.40 -33.82
N VAL A 457 -15.88 -3.07 -33.90
CA VAL A 457 -16.91 -2.33 -34.65
C VAL A 457 -16.90 -2.75 -36.12
N GLU A 458 -15.73 -2.84 -36.76
CA GLU A 458 -15.61 -3.28 -38.16
C GLU A 458 -16.08 -4.73 -38.35
N ILE A 459 -15.76 -5.63 -37.43
CA ILE A 459 -16.21 -7.03 -37.48
C ILE A 459 -17.73 -7.10 -37.35
N LYS A 460 -18.30 -6.36 -36.41
CA LYS A 460 -19.76 -6.28 -36.21
C LYS A 460 -20.47 -5.78 -37.48
N HIS A 461 -19.93 -4.77 -38.15
CA HIS A 461 -20.42 -4.31 -39.45
C HIS A 461 -20.25 -5.39 -40.53
N GLY A 462 -19.09 -6.03 -40.59
CA GLY A 462 -18.78 -7.08 -41.55
C GLY A 462 -19.70 -8.31 -41.42
N LEU A 463 -20.11 -8.66 -40.19
CA LEU A 463 -21.08 -9.70 -39.91
C LEU A 463 -22.47 -9.35 -40.46
N THR A 464 -22.84 -8.07 -40.46
CA THR A 464 -24.10 -7.61 -41.05
C THR A 464 -24.04 -7.49 -42.59
N GLU A 465 -22.87 -7.26 -43.18
CA GLU A 465 -22.72 -6.93 -44.61
C GLU A 465 -21.99 -7.99 -45.48
N ARG A 466 -21.68 -9.19 -44.96
CA ARG A 466 -20.90 -10.27 -45.63
C ARG A 466 -19.45 -9.88 -45.98
N ALA A 467 -18.68 -9.39 -45.01
CA ALA A 467 -17.25 -9.11 -45.18
C ALA A 467 -16.33 -10.16 -44.51
N LYS A 468 -15.08 -10.27 -45.01
CA LYS A 468 -14.01 -11.13 -44.49
C LYS A 468 -13.38 -10.49 -43.23
N GLY A 469 -13.84 -10.86 -42.03
CA GLY A 469 -13.39 -10.25 -40.76
C GLY A 469 -12.01 -10.70 -40.24
N GLY A 470 -11.47 -11.83 -40.71
CA GLY A 470 -10.28 -12.44 -40.12
C GLY A 470 -8.96 -11.66 -40.28
N GLU A 471 -8.81 -10.85 -41.33
CA GLU A 471 -7.57 -10.07 -41.59
C GLU A 471 -7.40 -8.90 -40.61
N ILE A 472 -8.50 -8.38 -40.05
CA ILE A 472 -8.51 -7.22 -39.14
C ILE A 472 -7.92 -7.59 -37.78
N LEU A 473 -8.32 -8.74 -37.24
CA LEU A 473 -7.85 -9.24 -35.93
C LEU A 473 -6.37 -9.60 -35.91
N ALA A 474 -5.80 -9.99 -37.05
CA ALA A 474 -4.38 -10.31 -37.21
C ALA A 474 -3.48 -9.05 -37.21
N GLY A 475 -4.06 -7.87 -37.45
CA GLY A 475 -3.34 -6.59 -37.43
C GLY A 475 -3.18 -5.97 -36.05
N LEU A 476 -3.85 -6.50 -35.02
CA LEU A 476 -3.74 -6.00 -33.64
C LEU A 476 -2.35 -6.33 -33.05
N LYS A 477 -1.73 -5.33 -32.44
CA LYS A 477 -0.37 -5.45 -31.88
C LYS A 477 -0.34 -6.20 -30.54
N THR A 478 -1.46 -6.22 -29.83
CA THR A 478 -1.61 -6.85 -28.52
C THR A 478 -2.98 -7.54 -28.42
N ASP A 479 -3.09 -8.49 -27.49
CA ASP A 479 -4.32 -9.24 -27.21
C ASP A 479 -5.05 -8.73 -25.96
N LYS A 480 -4.43 -7.79 -25.23
CA LYS A 480 -5.00 -7.08 -24.08
C LYS A 480 -4.71 -5.59 -24.18
N ALA A 481 -5.67 -4.77 -23.73
CA ALA A 481 -5.50 -3.34 -23.52
C ALA A 481 -5.12 -3.03 -22.06
N TYR A 482 -5.61 -3.84 -21.11
CA TYR A 482 -5.36 -3.68 -19.68
C TYR A 482 -4.97 -5.01 -19.03
N ASP A 483 -4.15 -4.95 -17.97
CA ASP A 483 -3.79 -6.12 -17.16
C ASP A 483 -4.56 -6.09 -15.82
N CYS A 484 -5.88 -6.29 -15.93
CA CYS A 484 -6.81 -6.26 -14.80
C CYS A 484 -7.86 -7.38 -14.95
N GLU A 485 -8.73 -7.54 -13.94
CA GLU A 485 -9.76 -8.58 -13.90
C GLU A 485 -10.69 -8.50 -15.14
N LEU A 486 -11.11 -7.31 -15.52
CA LEU A 486 -11.95 -7.06 -16.68
C LEU A 486 -11.28 -6.10 -17.65
N ASP A 487 -10.84 -6.61 -18.79
CA ASP A 487 -10.43 -5.80 -19.95
C ASP A 487 -11.56 -5.81 -20.98
N ILE A 488 -12.41 -4.78 -21.00
CA ILE A 488 -13.59 -4.72 -21.89
C ILE A 488 -13.17 -4.77 -23.36
N ALA A 489 -12.14 -4.02 -23.76
CA ALA A 489 -11.70 -3.95 -25.14
C ALA A 489 -11.07 -5.28 -25.59
N GLY A 490 -10.21 -5.87 -24.76
CA GLY A 490 -9.65 -7.21 -25.01
C GLY A 490 -10.71 -8.31 -25.03
N THR A 491 -11.76 -8.18 -24.22
CA THR A 491 -12.87 -9.15 -24.18
C THR A 491 -13.70 -9.13 -25.46
N PHE A 492 -13.98 -7.96 -26.04
CA PHE A 492 -14.62 -7.87 -27.36
C PHE A 492 -13.80 -8.62 -28.42
N VAL A 493 -12.50 -8.33 -28.51
CA VAL A 493 -11.59 -8.97 -29.48
C VAL A 493 -11.51 -10.48 -29.28
N ARG A 494 -11.46 -10.96 -28.03
CA ARG A 494 -11.45 -12.39 -27.72
C ARG A 494 -12.74 -13.06 -28.19
N ALA A 495 -13.90 -12.46 -27.89
CA ALA A 495 -15.19 -12.93 -28.35
C ALA A 495 -15.27 -12.96 -29.89
N ASP A 496 -14.75 -11.93 -30.56
CA ASP A 496 -14.75 -11.84 -32.03
C ASP A 496 -13.86 -12.89 -32.68
N ARG A 497 -12.69 -13.20 -32.10
CA ARG A 497 -11.84 -14.31 -32.55
C ARG A 497 -12.58 -15.64 -32.44
N MET A 498 -13.15 -15.90 -31.27
CA MET A 498 -13.93 -17.12 -31.01
C MET A 498 -15.14 -17.26 -31.94
N LEU A 499 -15.75 -16.13 -32.33
CA LEU A 499 -16.85 -16.08 -33.29
C LEU A 499 -16.38 -16.27 -34.73
N THR A 500 -15.23 -15.69 -35.11
CA THR A 500 -14.66 -15.81 -36.47
C THR A 500 -14.29 -17.26 -36.79
N GLU A 501 -13.78 -18.01 -35.81
CA GLU A 501 -13.51 -19.47 -35.92
C GLU A 501 -14.76 -20.28 -36.34
N LEU A 502 -15.95 -19.79 -35.98
CA LEU A 502 -17.21 -20.44 -36.38
C LEU A 502 -17.53 -20.19 -37.85
N PHE A 503 -17.12 -19.03 -38.39
CA PHE A 503 -17.43 -18.62 -39.76
C PHE A 503 -16.40 -19.12 -40.79
N ASP A 504 -15.13 -19.21 -40.41
CA ASP A 504 -14.07 -19.72 -41.28
C ASP A 504 -13.94 -21.26 -41.26
N GLY A 505 -14.64 -21.92 -40.33
CA GLY A 505 -14.67 -23.38 -40.16
C GLY A 505 -13.44 -23.94 -39.43
N SER A 506 -12.64 -23.10 -38.78
CA SER A 506 -11.51 -23.55 -37.95
C SER A 506 -11.91 -24.04 -36.57
N TYR A 507 -13.19 -23.90 -36.19
CA TYR A 507 -13.74 -24.37 -34.91
C TYR A 507 -13.60 -25.90 -34.74
N ALA A 508 -12.87 -26.32 -33.70
CA ALA A 508 -12.59 -27.73 -33.41
C ALA A 508 -13.41 -28.32 -32.23
N GLY A 509 -14.24 -27.51 -31.57
CA GLY A 509 -14.98 -27.85 -30.35
C GLY A 509 -14.77 -26.85 -29.22
N THR A 510 -15.48 -27.02 -28.10
CA THR A 510 -15.29 -26.20 -26.89
C THR A 510 -13.96 -26.51 -26.24
N ASP A 511 -13.28 -25.48 -25.75
CA ASP A 511 -11.95 -25.56 -25.13
C ASP A 511 -11.85 -24.70 -23.86
N GLU A 512 -10.67 -24.62 -23.24
CA GLU A 512 -10.42 -23.85 -22.01
C GLU A 512 -10.82 -22.37 -22.13
N ARG A 513 -10.81 -21.79 -23.33
CA ARG A 513 -11.21 -20.39 -23.57
C ARG A 513 -12.71 -20.19 -23.37
N ASP A 514 -13.53 -21.22 -23.62
CA ASP A 514 -14.96 -21.17 -23.34
C ASP A 514 -15.22 -21.08 -21.82
N ASP A 515 -14.43 -21.78 -21.00
CA ASP A 515 -14.51 -21.73 -19.54
C ASP A 515 -14.01 -20.39 -18.98
N GLU A 516 -12.88 -19.87 -19.46
CA GLU A 516 -12.38 -18.54 -19.10
C GLU A 516 -13.39 -17.44 -19.46
N MET A 517 -14.03 -17.57 -20.62
CA MET A 517 -15.00 -16.60 -21.11
C MET A 517 -16.33 -16.70 -20.34
N ALA A 518 -16.69 -17.87 -19.81
CA ALA A 518 -17.81 -18.01 -18.88
C ALA A 518 -17.54 -17.30 -17.55
N LEU A 519 -16.35 -17.43 -16.97
CA LEU A 519 -15.96 -16.70 -15.74
C LEU A 519 -16.00 -15.18 -15.95
N THR A 520 -15.51 -14.72 -17.10
CA THR A 520 -15.55 -13.29 -17.46
C THR A 520 -17.00 -12.81 -17.63
N LEU A 521 -17.92 -13.65 -18.16
CA LEU A 521 -19.34 -13.30 -18.26
C LEU A 521 -19.97 -13.06 -16.88
N GLU A 522 -19.67 -13.89 -15.89
CA GLU A 522 -20.12 -13.69 -14.51
C GLU A 522 -19.63 -12.35 -13.95
N ALA A 523 -18.35 -12.01 -14.17
CA ALA A 523 -17.78 -10.73 -13.74
C ALA A 523 -18.43 -9.53 -14.46
N LEU A 524 -18.71 -9.63 -15.76
CA LEU A 524 -19.42 -8.59 -16.53
C LEU A 524 -20.85 -8.37 -16.00
N GLU A 525 -21.55 -9.45 -15.65
CA GLU A 525 -22.89 -9.38 -15.07
C GLU A 525 -22.88 -8.76 -13.67
N ALA A 526 -21.92 -9.14 -12.83
CA ALA A 526 -21.74 -8.58 -11.49
C ALA A 526 -21.48 -7.06 -11.53
N ARG A 527 -20.70 -6.58 -12.51
CA ARG A 527 -20.45 -5.14 -12.72
C ARG A 527 -21.52 -4.43 -13.57
N GLY A 528 -22.55 -5.13 -14.02
CA GLY A 528 -23.68 -4.55 -14.77
C GLY A 528 -23.37 -4.17 -16.22
N ILE A 529 -22.32 -4.74 -16.84
CA ILE A 529 -21.86 -4.42 -18.19
C ILE A 529 -22.65 -5.22 -19.22
N ARG A 530 -23.90 -4.79 -19.47
CA ARG A 530 -24.90 -5.58 -20.20
C ARG A 530 -24.57 -5.80 -21.68
N ALA A 531 -24.10 -4.77 -22.39
CA ALA A 531 -23.90 -4.85 -23.84
C ALA A 531 -22.85 -5.92 -24.20
N LEU A 532 -21.71 -5.91 -23.52
CA LEU A 532 -20.66 -6.91 -23.69
C LEU A 532 -21.08 -8.29 -23.18
N ALA A 533 -21.76 -8.37 -22.03
CA ALA A 533 -22.28 -9.64 -21.50
C ALA A 533 -23.20 -10.35 -22.51
N ILE A 534 -24.08 -9.60 -23.19
CA ILE A 534 -24.95 -10.16 -24.24
C ILE A 534 -24.12 -10.68 -25.42
N TRP A 535 -23.09 -9.94 -25.85
CA TRP A 535 -22.22 -10.36 -26.95
C TRP A 535 -21.46 -11.65 -26.60
N VAL A 536 -20.82 -11.68 -25.44
CA VAL A 536 -20.08 -12.85 -24.94
C VAL A 536 -21.01 -14.06 -24.82
N ARG A 537 -22.21 -13.88 -24.24
CA ARG A 537 -23.20 -14.94 -24.12
C ARG A 537 -23.62 -15.48 -25.49
N MET A 538 -23.85 -14.60 -26.47
CA MET A 538 -24.18 -15.02 -27.83
C MET A 538 -23.06 -15.88 -28.44
N VAL A 539 -21.79 -15.48 -28.30
CA VAL A 539 -20.65 -16.23 -28.82
C VAL A 539 -20.52 -17.61 -28.16
N LEU A 540 -20.60 -17.67 -26.83
CA LEU A 540 -20.58 -18.94 -26.10
C LEU A 540 -21.73 -19.87 -26.52
N SER A 541 -22.94 -19.34 -26.64
CA SER A 541 -24.11 -20.09 -27.10
C SER A 541 -23.95 -20.62 -28.53
N ALA A 542 -23.38 -19.82 -29.44
CA ALA A 542 -23.12 -20.24 -30.82
C ALA A 542 -22.10 -21.38 -30.89
N ARG A 543 -21.03 -21.31 -30.09
CA ARG A 543 -20.02 -22.37 -29.99
C ARG A 543 -20.61 -23.67 -29.43
N ARG A 544 -21.36 -23.59 -28.33
CA ARG A 544 -22.06 -24.75 -27.75
C ARG A 544 -23.01 -25.41 -28.75
N LEU A 545 -23.77 -24.60 -29.49
CA LEU A 545 -24.68 -25.09 -30.52
C LEU A 545 -23.92 -25.87 -31.61
N LEU A 546 -22.80 -25.35 -32.10
CA LEU A 546 -21.98 -26.03 -33.12
C LEU A 546 -21.26 -27.27 -32.57
N ALA A 547 -20.94 -27.31 -31.28
CA ALA A 547 -20.43 -28.50 -30.60
C ALA A 547 -21.52 -29.57 -30.32
N GLY A 548 -22.79 -29.30 -30.62
CA GLY A 548 -23.90 -30.21 -30.31
C GLY A 548 -24.23 -30.28 -28.81
N MET A 549 -23.79 -29.29 -28.03
CA MET A 549 -24.09 -29.16 -26.61
C MET A 549 -25.37 -28.33 -26.40
N PRO A 550 -26.09 -28.54 -25.29
CA PRO A 550 -27.20 -27.67 -24.93
C PRO A 550 -26.68 -26.26 -24.64
N VAL A 551 -27.41 -25.27 -25.14
CA VAL A 551 -27.19 -23.85 -24.84
C VAL A 551 -27.52 -23.63 -23.36
N THR A 552 -26.61 -22.98 -22.63
CA THR A 552 -26.78 -22.66 -21.21
C THR A 552 -27.50 -21.32 -21.07
N ASP A 553 -28.81 -21.43 -20.87
CA ASP A 553 -29.82 -20.50 -20.31
C ASP A 553 -30.61 -19.50 -21.19
N GLU A 554 -31.91 -19.41 -20.81
CA GLU A 554 -33.16 -18.82 -21.36
C GLU A 554 -33.36 -18.56 -22.86
#